data_AF-A0A973BLL5-F1
#
_entry.id   AF-A0A973BLL5-F1
#
_cell.length_a   1.000
_cell.length_b   1.000
_cell.length_c   1.000
_cell.angle_alpha   90.00
_cell.angle_beta   90.00
_cell.angle_gamma   90.00
#
_symmetry.space_group_name_H-M   'P 1'
#
loop_
_entity.id
_entity.type
_entity.pdbx_description
1 polymer ?
#
loop_
_entity_poly.entity_id
_entity_poly.type
_entity_poly.pdbx_seq_one_letter_code
_entity_poly.pdbx_strand_id
1 'polypeptide(L)'
;MHDLGEQPIFTDNLDELARALEAKGGSKTALLDNSAAHAPTDIKSLKAKYSDLKLVGFESFHPGQTPASPAYAELLDISILLPDHVERAKTRLRTALRQFKPSGAPTRTGLTRPPIAFKRPASRIAAKVASYKKPTT
;
A
#
# COMPACT_ATOMS: atom_id res chain seq x y z
N MET A 1 -10.50 14.64 6.92
CA MET A 1 -10.94 13.24 6.68
C MET A 1 -12.39 13.12 6.18
N HIS A 2 -13.22 14.18 6.23
CA HIS A 2 -14.54 14.21 5.58
C HIS A 2 -14.49 14.11 4.03
N ASP A 3 -13.34 14.41 3.41
CA ASP A 3 -13.15 14.41 1.94
C ASP A 3 -13.11 13.01 1.29
N LEU A 4 -13.34 11.94 2.06
CA LEU A 4 -13.43 10.57 1.55
C LEU A 4 -14.88 10.10 1.36
N GLY A 5 -15.88 10.91 1.73
CA GLY A 5 -17.30 10.54 1.66
C GLY A 5 -17.69 9.47 2.68
N GLU A 6 -16.85 9.24 3.69
CA GLU A 6 -17.13 8.36 4.81
C GLU A 6 -17.12 9.16 6.11
N GLN A 7 -17.88 8.69 7.11
CA GLN A 7 -17.86 9.23 8.47
C GLN A 7 -16.96 8.33 9.32
N PRO A 8 -15.65 8.63 9.41
CA PRO A 8 -14.74 7.85 10.24
C PRO A 8 -15.15 7.97 11.70
N ILE A 9 -15.02 6.86 12.42
CA ILE A 9 -15.01 6.87 13.88
C ILE A 9 -13.55 6.72 14.29
N PHE A 10 -13.11 7.59 15.18
CA PHE A 10 -11.80 7.50 15.80
C PHE A 10 -11.97 6.86 17.16
N THR A 11 -11.09 5.93 17.48
CA THR A 11 -11.03 5.20 18.74
C THR A 11 -9.57 5.13 19.16
N ASP A 12 -9.29 5.30 20.44
CA ASP A 12 -7.91 5.36 20.92
C ASP A 12 -7.35 3.97 21.25
N ASN A 13 -8.24 2.98 21.40
CA ASN A 13 -7.88 1.60 21.75
C ASN A 13 -8.77 0.55 21.05
N LEU A 14 -8.34 -0.71 21.11
CA LEU A 14 -9.04 -1.83 20.48
C LEU A 14 -10.39 -2.16 21.13
N ASP A 15 -10.55 -1.87 22.42
CA ASP A 15 -11.80 -2.11 23.15
C ASP A 15 -12.91 -1.14 22.70
N GLU A 16 -12.57 0.13 22.54
CA GLU A 16 -13.45 1.15 21.96
C GLU A 16 -13.78 0.84 20.51
N LEU A 17 -12.80 0.35 19.74
CA LEU A 17 -13.04 -0.13 18.38
C LEU A 17 -14.07 -1.26 18.36
N ALA A 18 -13.93 -2.26 19.24
CA ALA A 18 -14.89 -3.36 19.33
C ALA A 18 -16.32 -2.86 19.67
N ARG A 19 -16.44 -1.93 20.63
CA ARG A 19 -17.73 -1.30 20.97
C ARG A 19 -18.31 -0.51 19.82
N ALA A 20 -17.48 0.24 19.10
CA ALA A 20 -17.90 1.02 17.93
C ALA A 20 -18.37 0.11 16.78
N LEU A 21 -17.70 -1.04 16.58
CA LEU A 21 -18.10 -2.04 15.60
C LEU A 21 -19.46 -2.66 15.94
N GLU A 22 -19.71 -2.96 17.22
CA GLU A 22 -21.00 -3.46 17.70
C GLU A 22 -22.12 -2.40 17.52
N ALA A 23 -21.87 -1.16 17.92
CA ALA A 23 -22.84 -0.08 17.84
C ALA A 23 -23.26 0.26 16.41
N LYS A 24 -22.37 0.08 15.42
CA LYS A 24 -22.68 0.32 14.00
C LYS A 24 -23.20 -0.90 13.24
N GLY A 25 -23.40 -2.04 13.91
CA GLY A 25 -23.84 -3.27 13.24
C GLY A 25 -22.80 -3.84 12.27
N GLY A 26 -21.52 -3.61 12.55
CA GLY A 26 -20.40 -4.12 11.76
C GLY A 26 -19.91 -3.14 10.67
N SER A 27 -18.97 -2.26 11.02
CA SER A 27 -18.17 -1.59 9.99
C SER A 27 -17.33 -2.64 9.25
N LYS A 28 -17.30 -2.56 7.92
CA LYS A 28 -16.58 -3.55 7.09
C LYS A 28 -15.08 -3.32 7.04
N THR A 29 -14.60 -2.15 7.46
CA THR A 29 -13.19 -1.77 7.36
C THR A 29 -12.76 -0.97 8.57
N ALA A 30 -11.58 -1.28 9.12
CA ALA A 30 -10.92 -0.49 10.15
C ALA A 30 -9.47 -0.17 9.75
N LEU A 31 -9.02 1.02 10.12
CA LEU A 31 -7.64 1.48 9.97
C LEU A 31 -6.96 1.35 11.32
N LEU A 32 -5.82 0.68 11.37
CA LEU A 32 -5.02 0.47 12.58
C LEU A 32 -3.67 1.15 12.42
N ASP A 33 -3.28 1.92 13.42
CA ASP A 33 -1.92 2.44 13.49
C ASP A 33 -0.99 1.32 13.98
N ASN A 34 -0.02 0.93 13.17
CA ASN A 34 0.95 -0.11 13.51
C ASN A 34 1.97 0.37 14.55
N SER A 35 2.13 1.68 14.73
CA SER A 35 3.01 2.25 15.76
C SER A 35 2.38 2.19 17.16
N ALA A 36 1.06 2.05 17.23
CA ALA A 36 0.37 1.82 18.50
C ALA A 36 0.72 0.43 19.03
N ALA A 37 1.08 0.36 20.31
CA ALA A 37 1.55 -0.85 20.97
C ALA A 37 0.41 -1.84 21.23
N HIS A 38 -0.09 -2.48 20.18
CA HIS A 38 -1.11 -3.52 20.26
C HIS A 38 -0.46 -4.91 20.29
N ALA A 39 -0.95 -5.80 21.15
CA ALA A 39 -0.49 -7.17 21.14
C ALA A 39 -1.06 -7.90 19.91
N PRO A 40 -0.26 -8.71 19.19
CA PRO A 40 -0.74 -9.49 18.04
C PRO A 40 -1.93 -10.40 18.38
N THR A 41 -2.01 -10.86 19.64
CA THR A 41 -3.13 -11.66 20.17
C THR A 41 -4.45 -10.94 20.11
N ASP A 42 -4.46 -9.63 20.35
CA ASP A 42 -5.68 -8.83 20.44
C ASP A 42 -6.29 -8.62 19.05
N ILE A 43 -5.43 -8.36 18.06
CA ILE A 43 -5.82 -8.22 16.66
C ILE A 43 -6.34 -9.53 16.10
N LYS A 44 -5.67 -10.64 16.44
CA LYS A 44 -6.14 -11.98 16.07
C LYS A 44 -7.53 -12.26 16.67
N SER A 45 -7.75 -11.87 17.92
CA SER A 45 -9.03 -12.02 18.60
C SER A 45 -10.12 -11.14 17.99
N LEU A 46 -9.78 -9.90 17.61
CA LEU A 46 -10.67 -8.99 16.91
C LEU A 46 -11.09 -9.55 15.55
N LYS A 47 -10.14 -10.06 14.75
CA LYS A 47 -10.41 -10.66 13.44
C LYS A 47 -11.22 -11.96 13.54
N ALA A 48 -11.02 -12.73 14.60
CA ALA A 48 -11.84 -13.92 14.88
C ALA A 48 -13.28 -13.57 15.26
N LYS A 49 -13.48 -12.49 16.03
CA LYS A 49 -14.81 -12.02 16.44
C LYS A 49 -15.58 -11.36 15.29
N TYR A 50 -14.89 -10.65 14.41
CA TYR A 50 -15.47 -9.98 13.25
C TYR A 50 -14.82 -10.48 11.96
N SER A 51 -15.23 -11.66 11.48
CA SER A 51 -14.65 -12.31 10.29
C SER A 51 -14.74 -11.47 9.01
N ASP A 52 -15.75 -10.61 8.92
CA ASP A 52 -15.99 -9.74 7.77
C ASP A 52 -15.23 -8.40 7.86
N LEU A 53 -14.56 -8.14 8.98
CA LEU A 53 -13.79 -6.92 9.20
C LEU A 53 -12.50 -6.94 8.37
N LYS A 54 -12.32 -5.90 7.57
CA LYS A 54 -11.10 -5.65 6.81
C LYS A 54 -10.18 -4.74 7.60
N LEU A 55 -9.01 -5.26 7.98
CA LEU A 55 -8.01 -4.54 8.74
C LEU A 55 -6.94 -3.98 7.82
N VAL A 56 -6.79 -2.66 7.83
CA VAL A 56 -5.75 -1.95 7.11
C VAL A 56 -4.80 -1.34 8.14
N GLY A 57 -3.64 -1.94 8.31
CA GLY A 57 -2.58 -1.36 9.13
C GLY A 57 -1.86 -0.27 8.36
N PHE A 58 -1.54 0.83 9.02
CA PHE A 58 -0.71 1.88 8.47
C PHE A 58 0.42 2.24 9.42
N GLU A 59 1.54 2.65 8.86
CA GLU A 59 2.69 3.15 9.60
C GLU A 59 3.16 4.45 8.93
N SER A 60 3.44 5.48 9.70
CA SER A 60 4.08 6.69 9.18
C SER A 60 5.58 6.43 9.00
N PHE A 61 6.13 6.79 7.85
CA PHE A 61 7.57 6.66 7.63
C PHE A 61 8.33 7.66 8.50
N HIS A 62 9.09 7.17 9.48
CA HIS A 62 10.08 7.97 10.18
C HIS A 62 11.49 7.41 9.95
N PRO A 63 12.47 8.26 9.59
CA PRO A 63 13.84 7.82 9.43
C PRO A 63 14.38 7.29 10.77
N GLY A 64 14.85 6.03 10.77
CA GLY A 64 15.35 5.34 11.97
C GLY A 64 14.32 4.51 12.73
N GLN A 65 13.04 4.53 12.32
CA GLN A 65 12.04 3.63 12.87
C GLN A 65 12.22 2.23 12.29
N THR A 66 12.16 1.22 13.17
CA THR A 66 12.13 -0.18 12.72
C THR A 66 10.72 -0.48 12.24
N PRO A 67 10.54 -0.96 11.01
CA PRO A 67 9.21 -1.27 10.50
C PRO A 67 8.51 -2.30 11.39
N ALA A 68 7.17 -2.25 11.39
CA ALA A 68 6.37 -3.19 12.15
C ALA A 68 6.81 -4.65 11.95
N SER A 69 6.75 -5.44 13.03
CA SER A 69 7.13 -6.85 13.02
C SER A 69 6.38 -7.63 11.93
N PRO A 70 7.03 -8.53 11.18
CA PRO A 70 6.38 -9.31 10.13
C PRO A 70 5.19 -10.14 10.65
N ALA A 71 5.23 -10.59 11.91
CA ALA A 71 4.11 -11.29 12.54
C ALA A 71 2.85 -10.44 12.65
N TYR A 72 3.00 -9.11 12.71
CA TYR A 72 1.89 -8.16 12.75
C TYR A 72 1.30 -7.95 11.35
N ALA A 73 2.16 -7.91 10.32
CA ALA A 73 1.73 -7.75 8.94
C ALA A 73 0.86 -8.91 8.44
N GLU A 74 1.08 -10.13 8.93
CA GLU A 74 0.30 -11.33 8.57
C GLU A 74 -1.14 -11.31 9.11
N LEU A 75 -1.41 -10.53 10.17
CA LEU A 75 -2.74 -10.43 10.77
C LEU A 75 -3.64 -9.44 10.02
N LEU A 76 -3.03 -8.51 9.29
CA LEU A 76 -3.71 -7.45 8.56
C LEU A 76 -4.08 -7.91 7.15
N ASP A 77 -5.15 -7.34 6.57
CA ASP A 77 -5.49 -7.62 5.17
C ASP A 77 -4.64 -6.76 4.23
N ILE A 78 -4.30 -5.55 4.64
CA ILE A 78 -3.39 -4.66 3.95
C ILE A 78 -2.50 -3.97 4.99
N SER A 79 -1.20 -3.88 4.72
CA SER A 79 -0.27 -3.02 5.45
C SER A 79 0.29 -1.95 4.51
N ILE A 80 0.19 -0.68 4.90
CA ILE A 80 0.70 0.45 4.12
C ILE A 80 1.68 1.29 4.91
N LEU A 81 2.74 1.74 4.24
CA LEU A 81 3.61 2.79 4.74
C LEU A 81 3.12 4.14 4.19
N LEU A 82 2.84 5.09 5.06
CA LEU A 82 2.42 6.44 4.70
C LEU A 82 3.65 7.35 4.54
N PRO A 83 3.77 8.08 3.42
CA PRO A 83 4.78 9.13 3.29
C PRO A 83 4.39 10.36 4.12
N ASP A 84 5.38 11.15 4.54
CA ASP A 84 5.17 12.42 5.28
C ASP A 84 4.26 13.42 4.55
N HIS A 85 4.23 13.37 3.22
CA HIS A 85 3.42 14.29 2.44
C HIS A 85 1.92 13.91 2.51
N VAL A 86 1.14 14.75 3.19
CA VAL A 86 -0.31 14.56 3.45
C VAL A 86 -1.11 14.14 2.22
N GLU A 87 -0.98 14.82 1.08
CA GLU A 87 -1.75 14.46 -0.13
C GLU A 87 -1.41 13.07 -0.69
N ARG A 88 -0.15 12.64 -0.54
CA ARG A 88 0.28 11.29 -0.95
C ARG A 88 -0.22 10.25 0.05
N ALA A 89 -0.19 10.55 1.35
CA ALA A 89 -0.77 9.69 2.39
C ALA A 89 -2.27 9.49 2.18
N LYS A 90 -3.02 10.57 1.94
CA LYS A 90 -4.46 10.52 1.59
C LYS A 90 -4.71 9.64 0.35
N THR A 91 -3.88 9.79 -0.68
CA THR A 91 -4.02 9.01 -1.93
C THR A 91 -3.76 7.51 -1.69
N ARG A 92 -2.77 7.16 -0.87
CA ARG A 92 -2.49 5.76 -0.49
C ARG A 92 -3.62 5.16 0.32
N LEU A 93 -4.10 5.88 1.35
CA LEU A 93 -5.26 5.46 2.15
C LEU A 93 -6.50 5.25 1.28
N ARG A 94 -6.80 6.19 0.38
CA ARG A 94 -7.94 6.08 -0.54
C ARG A 94 -7.82 4.86 -1.45
N THR A 95 -6.62 4.56 -1.95
CA THR A 95 -6.37 3.38 -2.80
C THR A 95 -6.55 2.08 -2.03
N ALA A 96 -6.02 2.00 -0.79
CA ALA A 96 -6.17 0.82 0.06
C ALA A 96 -7.65 0.56 0.40
N LEU A 97 -8.39 1.60 0.81
CA LEU A 97 -9.81 1.47 1.16
C LEU A 97 -10.70 1.11 -0.04
N ARG A 98 -10.34 1.52 -1.26
CA ARG A 98 -11.09 1.18 -2.48
C ARG A 98 -11.08 -0.32 -2.80
N GLN A 99 -10.09 -1.08 -2.34
CA GLN A 99 -10.02 -2.52 -2.60
C GLN A 99 -11.16 -3.29 -1.93
N PHE A 100 -11.77 -2.73 -0.88
CA PHE A 100 -12.85 -3.37 -0.14
C PHE A 100 -14.25 -2.87 -0.52
N LYS A 101 -14.35 -1.86 -1.39
CA LYS A 101 -15.64 -1.42 -1.92
C LYS A 101 -16.02 -2.33 -3.08
N PRO A 102 -17.23 -2.93 -3.09
CA PRO A 102 -17.70 -3.67 -4.26
C PRO A 102 -17.74 -2.70 -5.43
N SER A 103 -16.90 -2.95 -6.44
CA SER A 103 -16.84 -2.14 -7.65
C SER A 103 -18.13 -2.36 -8.44
N GLY A 104 -19.14 -1.53 -8.21
CA GLY A 104 -20.27 -1.36 -9.13
C GLY A 104 -19.90 -0.60 -10.40
N ALA A 105 -18.63 -0.23 -10.58
CA ALA A 105 -18.14 0.41 -11.79
C ALA A 105 -17.65 -0.66 -12.78
N PRO A 106 -18.12 -0.66 -14.04
CA PRO A 106 -17.61 -1.58 -15.04
C PRO A 106 -16.12 -1.37 -15.17
N THR A 107 -15.37 -2.44 -14.91
CA THR A 107 -13.99 -2.59 -15.35
C THR A 107 -13.97 -2.36 -16.86
N ARG A 108 -13.63 -1.15 -17.28
CA ARG A 108 -13.10 -0.91 -18.62
C ARG A 108 -11.76 -1.64 -18.69
N THR A 109 -11.82 -2.94 -18.95
CA THR A 109 -10.72 -3.70 -19.54
C THR A 109 -10.46 -3.09 -20.91
N GLY A 110 -9.51 -2.17 -20.98
CA GLY A 110 -9.24 -1.44 -22.20
C GLY A 110 -8.12 -0.42 -22.01
N LEU A 111 -6.94 -0.88 -21.59
CA LEU A 111 -5.65 -0.26 -21.88
C LEU A 111 -4.54 -1.19 -21.41
N THR A 112 -4.35 -2.28 -22.16
CA THR A 112 -3.04 -2.93 -22.28
C THR A 112 -2.05 -1.89 -22.79
N ARG A 113 -1.40 -1.16 -21.88
CA ARG A 113 -0.15 -0.49 -22.23
C ARG A 113 0.89 -1.58 -22.44
N PRO A 114 1.45 -1.72 -23.65
CA PRO A 114 2.59 -2.62 -23.83
C PRO A 114 3.77 -2.13 -22.97
N PRO A 115 4.66 -3.02 -22.50
CA PRO A 115 5.87 -2.60 -21.82
C PRO A 115 6.65 -1.69 -22.79
N ILE A 116 6.96 -0.48 -22.35
CA ILE A 116 7.93 0.38 -23.05
C ILE A 116 9.29 -0.30 -22.87
N ALA A 117 9.58 -1.26 -23.74
CA ALA A 117 10.93 -1.72 -23.96
C ALA A 117 11.71 -0.51 -24.50
N PHE A 118 12.60 0.05 -23.70
CA PHE A 118 13.62 0.98 -24.17
C PHE A 118 14.46 0.28 -25.24
N LYS A 119 14.07 0.41 -26.51
CA LYS A 119 14.92 0.06 -27.64
C LYS A 119 16.06 1.07 -27.65
N ARG A 120 17.21 0.69 -27.08
CA ARG A 120 18.46 1.40 -27.32
C ARG A 120 18.66 1.47 -28.84
N PRO A 121 18.88 2.64 -29.45
CA PRO A 121 19.31 2.69 -30.83
C PRO A 121 20.67 1.98 -30.91
N ALA A 122 20.75 0.95 -31.74
CA ALA A 122 22.03 0.36 -32.12
C ALA A 122 22.84 1.45 -32.84
N SER A 123 23.73 2.12 -32.12
CA SER A 123 24.75 2.95 -32.73
C SER A 123 25.63 2.03 -33.56
N ARG A 124 25.44 2.04 -34.89
CA ARG A 124 26.43 1.54 -35.84
C ARG A 124 27.73 2.31 -35.61
N ILE A 125 28.61 1.77 -34.79
CA ILE A 125 30.03 2.12 -34.86
C ILE A 125 30.53 1.41 -36.13
N ALA A 126 30.49 2.13 -37.24
CA ALA A 126 31.24 1.77 -38.43
C ALA A 126 32.73 1.85 -38.05
N ALA A 127 33.31 0.72 -37.65
CA ALA A 127 34.75 0.60 -37.52
C ALA A 127 35.35 0.73 -38.92
N LYS A 128 35.73 1.95 -39.27
CA LYS A 128 36.56 2.26 -40.44
C LYS A 128 37.92 1.62 -40.16
N VAL A 129 38.17 0.47 -40.78
CA VAL A 129 39.48 -0.19 -40.81
C VAL A 129 40.44 0.75 -41.54
N ALA A 130 41.17 1.56 -40.79
CA ALA A 130 42.30 2.31 -41.28
C ALA A 130 43.51 1.36 -41.30
N SER A 131 43.76 0.76 -42.46
CA SER A 131 44.99 0.02 -42.73
C SER A 131 46.17 0.99 -42.69
N TYR A 132 46.82 1.12 -41.53
CA TYR A 132 48.12 1.78 -41.44
C TYR A 132 49.21 0.84 -41.95
N LYS A 133 49.79 1.20 -43.11
CA LYS A 133 51.09 0.70 -43.59
C LYS A 133 52.14 0.94 -42.48
N LYS A 134 52.80 -0.12 -42.03
CA LYS A 134 54.12 0.02 -41.38
C LYS A 134 55.21 -0.02 -42.47
N PRO A 135 56.14 0.94 -42.50
CA PRO A 135 57.37 0.79 -43.25
C PRO A 135 58.35 -0.02 -42.40
N THR A 136 58.87 -1.10 -42.95
CA THR A 136 60.11 -1.71 -42.45
C THR A 136 61.18 -1.49 -43.50
N THR A 137 62.25 -0.86 -43.00
CA THR A 137 63.60 -0.68 -43.54
C THR A 137 64.11 -1.83 -44.39
#